data_AF-A0A174BVL6-F1
#
_entry.id   AF-A0A174BVL6-F1
#
_cell.length_a   1.000
_cell.length_b   1.000
_cell.length_c   1.000
_cell.angle_alpha   90.00
_cell.angle_beta   90.00
_cell.angle_gamma   90.00
#
_symmetry.space_group_name_H-M   'P 1'
#
loop_
_entity.id
_entity.type
_entity.pdbx_description
1 polymer ?
#
loop_
_entity_poly.entity_id
_entity_poly.type
_entity_poly.pdbx_seq_one_letter_code
_entity_poly.pdbx_strand_id
1 'polypeptide(L)'
;MNVGTAKATVTGIGNYTGSLTVTFKIQKKDGQIIAGNKTVNQGSKAINVADRIVTDGKVIITSSAPGIVQVSGNKFIPKSPGKATLTIRAKAGKNYKAVAEKKITVTVRPLNTKSFTVKTGKRKAEVSWTPAKSVSTF
;
A
#
# COMPACT_ATOMS: atom_id res chain seq x y z
N MET A 1 18.11 7.86 -15.17
CA MET A 1 18.09 7.58 -16.62
C MET A 1 16.68 7.19 -17.01
N ASN A 2 16.16 7.75 -18.09
CA ASN A 2 14.84 7.42 -18.58
C ASN A 2 14.93 6.34 -19.66
N VAL A 3 13.88 5.53 -19.79
CA VAL A 3 13.73 4.55 -20.87
C VAL A 3 13.67 5.27 -22.21
N GLY A 4 14.34 4.70 -23.21
CA GLY A 4 14.49 5.32 -24.53
C GLY A 4 15.67 4.75 -25.31
N THR A 5 15.99 5.37 -26.43
CA THR A 5 17.16 5.01 -27.24
C THR A 5 18.25 6.04 -27.00
N ALA A 6 19.42 5.58 -26.61
CA ALA A 6 20.61 6.43 -26.51
C ALA A 6 21.51 6.21 -27.73
N LYS A 7 22.21 7.27 -28.12
CA LYS A 7 23.15 7.25 -29.25
C LYS A 7 24.54 7.55 -28.73
N ALA A 8 25.52 6.76 -29.15
CA ALA A 8 26.93 7.03 -28.96
C ALA A 8 27.55 7.29 -30.33
N THR A 9 28.25 8.41 -30.46
CA THR A 9 28.94 8.79 -31.68
C THR A 9 30.43 8.78 -31.40
N VAL A 10 31.16 8.00 -32.19
CA VAL A 10 32.63 7.96 -32.18
C VAL A 10 33.11 8.62 -33.46
N THR A 11 33.81 9.73 -33.31
CA THR A 11 34.40 10.47 -34.43
C THR A 11 35.89 10.17 -34.48
N GLY A 12 36.38 9.76 -35.65
CA GLY A 12 37.82 9.57 -35.87
C GLY A 12 38.58 10.90 -35.76
N ILE A 13 39.77 10.86 -35.18
CA ILE A 13 40.71 11.98 -35.09
C ILE A 13 42.05 11.58 -35.73
N GLY A 14 42.82 12.55 -36.22
CA GLY A 14 44.10 12.29 -36.90
C GLY A 14 43.90 11.64 -38.28
N ASN A 15 44.59 10.52 -38.55
CA ASN A 15 44.53 9.81 -39.84
C ASN A 15 43.26 8.95 -40.01
N TYR A 16 42.44 8.80 -38.96
CA TYR A 16 41.19 8.06 -39.02
C TYR A 16 40.05 9.02 -39.39
N THR A 17 39.50 8.86 -40.59
CA THR A 17 38.39 9.69 -41.09
C THR A 17 37.04 9.01 -40.89
N GLY A 18 35.99 9.82 -40.73
CA GLY A 18 34.61 9.34 -40.59
C GLY A 18 34.09 9.29 -39.15
N SER A 19 32.81 8.90 -39.02
CA SER A 19 32.11 8.81 -37.75
C SER A 19 31.25 7.56 -37.71
N LEU A 20 31.25 6.86 -36.59
CA LEU A 20 30.36 5.73 -36.32
C LEU A 20 29.34 6.13 -35.27
N THR A 21 28.05 5.96 -35.58
CA THR A 21 26.97 6.13 -34.60
C THR A 21 26.38 4.78 -34.25
N VAL A 22 26.43 4.42 -32.96
CA VAL A 22 25.79 3.23 -32.42
C VAL A 22 24.60 3.63 -31.58
N THR A 23 23.48 2.92 -31.73
CA THR A 23 22.29 3.14 -30.92
C THR A 23 22.03 1.94 -30.03
N PHE A 24 21.65 2.17 -28.77
CA PHE A 24 21.26 1.12 -27.84
C PHE A 24 19.94 1.47 -27.14
N LYS A 25 19.16 0.43 -26.85
CA LYS A 25 17.84 0.57 -26.22
C LYS A 25 17.94 0.40 -24.72
N ILE A 26 17.54 1.43 -23.97
CA ILE A 26 17.41 1.40 -22.51
C ILE A 26 16.04 0.81 -22.17
N GLN A 27 16.02 -0.35 -21.52
CA GLN A 27 14.78 -1.06 -21.18
C GLN A 27 14.15 -0.54 -19.89
N LYS A 28 12.84 -0.78 -19.72
CA LYS A 28 12.12 -0.51 -18.46
C LYS A 28 12.67 -1.38 -17.33
N LYS A 29 12.83 -0.78 -16.15
CA LYS A 29 13.15 -1.49 -14.91
C LYS A 29 11.90 -2.17 -14.35
N ASP A 30 12.05 -3.25 -13.60
CA ASP A 30 10.92 -3.85 -12.90
C ASP A 30 10.49 -2.96 -11.73
N GLY A 31 9.18 -2.68 -11.63
CA GLY A 31 8.61 -1.96 -10.50
C GLY A 31 8.50 -2.87 -9.28
N GLN A 32 8.38 -2.28 -8.08
CA GLN A 32 8.30 -3.02 -6.84
C GLN A 32 7.22 -2.47 -5.92
N ILE A 33 6.44 -3.36 -5.31
CA ILE A 33 5.50 -3.04 -4.24
C ILE A 33 5.78 -3.99 -3.08
N ILE A 34 6.17 -3.42 -1.94
CA ILE A 34 6.40 -4.14 -0.69
C ILE A 34 5.26 -3.78 0.26
N ALA A 35 4.39 -4.74 0.50
CA ALA A 35 3.26 -4.59 1.41
C ALA A 35 3.01 -5.93 2.12
N GLY A 36 2.83 -5.86 3.43
CA GLY A 36 2.41 -6.97 4.28
C GLY A 36 0.99 -6.80 4.80
N ASN A 37 0.48 -7.85 5.42
CA ASN A 37 -0.77 -7.80 6.16
C ASN A 37 -0.65 -6.81 7.33
N LYS A 38 -1.73 -6.11 7.66
CA LYS A 38 -1.74 -5.09 8.71
C LYS A 38 -2.87 -5.35 9.69
N THR A 39 -2.61 -5.08 10.97
CA THR A 39 -3.63 -5.12 12.02
C THR A 39 -3.66 -3.77 12.72
N VAL A 40 -4.84 -3.16 12.80
CA VAL A 40 -5.02 -1.78 13.27
C VAL A 40 -6.26 -1.70 14.14
N ASN A 41 -6.38 -0.66 14.97
CA ASN A 41 -7.60 -0.41 15.73
C ASN A 41 -8.54 0.48 14.92
N GLN A 42 -9.85 0.30 15.10
CA GLN A 42 -10.88 1.17 14.55
C GLN A 42 -10.59 2.63 14.90
N GLY A 43 -10.85 3.56 13.99
CA GLY A 43 -10.66 5.00 14.26
C GLY A 43 -9.20 5.45 14.29
N SER A 44 -8.23 4.56 14.00
CA SER A 44 -6.86 4.99 13.76
C SER A 44 -6.80 5.98 12.59
N LYS A 45 -5.80 6.88 12.62
CA LYS A 45 -5.51 7.80 11.51
C LYS A 45 -5.22 7.02 10.21
N ALA A 46 -5.22 7.70 9.07
CA ALA A 46 -4.91 7.10 7.79
C ALA A 46 -3.49 6.48 7.78
N ILE A 47 -3.38 5.22 7.36
CA ILE A 47 -2.14 4.41 7.40
C ILE A 47 -1.72 4.07 5.97
N ASN A 48 -0.41 4.07 5.70
CA ASN A 48 0.12 3.68 4.39
C ASN A 48 -0.22 2.22 4.07
N VAL A 49 -0.70 1.97 2.85
CA VAL A 49 -1.09 0.63 2.39
C VAL A 49 0.14 -0.26 2.21
N ALA A 50 1.23 0.29 1.71
CA ALA A 50 2.49 -0.39 1.43
C ALA A 50 3.66 0.27 2.17
N ASP A 51 4.66 -0.52 2.50
CA ASP A 51 5.89 -0.04 3.16
C ASP A 51 6.82 0.58 2.12
N ARG A 52 6.76 0.10 0.88
CA ARG A 52 7.49 0.68 -0.25
C ARG A 52 6.75 0.51 -1.57
N ILE A 53 6.73 1.56 -2.39
CA ILE A 53 6.25 1.54 -3.77
C ILE A 53 7.33 2.19 -4.64
N VAL A 54 7.85 1.43 -5.61
CA VAL A 54 8.86 1.87 -6.58
C VAL A 54 8.30 1.69 -7.98
N THR A 55 7.71 2.76 -8.52
CA THR A 55 7.20 2.83 -9.88
C THR A 55 6.90 4.29 -10.23
N ASP A 56 6.91 4.63 -11.51
CA ASP A 56 6.37 5.88 -12.04
C ASP A 56 5.02 5.69 -12.74
N GLY A 57 4.49 4.46 -12.73
CA GLY A 57 3.18 4.13 -13.25
C GLY A 57 2.06 4.43 -12.26
N LYS A 58 0.84 4.61 -12.78
CA LYS A 58 -0.35 4.86 -11.96
C LYS A 58 -0.61 3.66 -11.02
N VAL A 59 -0.64 3.94 -9.72
CA VAL A 59 -0.98 2.97 -8.67
C VAL A 59 -2.49 2.98 -8.46
N ILE A 60 -3.08 1.79 -8.39
CA ILE A 60 -4.50 1.55 -8.17
C ILE A 60 -4.63 0.64 -6.95
N ILE A 61 -5.38 1.09 -5.94
CA ILE A 61 -5.64 0.35 -4.71
C ILE A 61 -7.15 0.26 -4.53
N THR A 62 -7.67 -0.95 -4.36
CA THR A 62 -9.08 -1.20 -4.09
C THR A 62 -9.24 -1.99 -2.80
N SER A 63 -10.36 -1.77 -2.10
CA SER A 63 -10.75 -2.52 -0.92
C SER A 63 -11.93 -3.41 -1.24
N SER A 64 -11.88 -4.67 -0.80
CA SER A 64 -13.02 -5.59 -0.90
C SER A 64 -14.19 -5.18 -0.01
N ALA A 65 -13.94 -4.39 1.04
CA ALA A 65 -14.96 -3.92 1.99
C ALA A 65 -14.70 -2.47 2.41
N PRO A 66 -15.10 -1.47 1.59
CA PRO A 66 -14.88 -0.04 1.87
C PRO A 66 -15.52 0.47 3.17
N GLY A 67 -16.55 -0.22 3.67
CA GLY A 67 -17.18 0.07 4.97
C GLY A 67 -16.35 -0.35 6.19
N ILE A 68 -15.42 -1.29 6.01
CA ILE A 68 -14.48 -1.75 7.05
C ILE A 68 -13.16 -0.99 6.88
N VAL A 69 -12.61 -0.98 5.66
CA VAL A 69 -11.35 -0.31 5.32
C VAL A 69 -11.56 0.53 4.07
N GLN A 70 -11.60 1.86 4.24
CA GLN A 70 -11.67 2.79 3.12
C GLN A 70 -10.26 3.11 2.60
N VAL A 71 -10.08 3.13 1.28
CA VAL A 71 -8.82 3.56 0.65
C VAL A 71 -8.92 5.03 0.26
N SER A 72 -7.85 5.78 0.49
CA SER A 72 -7.69 7.18 0.06
C SER A 72 -6.25 7.40 -0.42
N GLY A 73 -6.08 7.50 -1.74
CA GLY A 73 -4.76 7.51 -2.37
C GLY A 73 -3.95 6.26 -2.02
N ASN A 74 -2.74 6.45 -1.51
CA ASN A 74 -1.84 5.36 -1.06
C ASN A 74 -2.06 4.95 0.41
N LYS A 75 -3.08 5.51 1.06
CA LYS A 75 -3.42 5.23 2.46
C LYS A 75 -4.76 4.51 2.58
N PHE A 76 -4.99 3.91 3.73
CA PHE A 76 -6.28 3.36 4.13
C PHE A 76 -6.72 3.87 5.50
N ILE A 77 -8.01 3.86 5.74
CA ILE A 77 -8.67 4.33 6.96
C ILE A 77 -9.55 3.20 7.51
N PRO A 78 -9.28 2.72 8.74
CA PRO A 78 -10.09 1.70 9.39
C PRO A 78 -11.38 2.29 9.97
N LYS A 79 -12.52 1.97 9.38
CA LYS A 79 -13.84 2.49 9.74
C LYS A 79 -14.60 1.61 10.71
N SER A 80 -14.65 0.31 10.44
CA SER A 80 -15.45 -0.66 11.19
C SER A 80 -14.61 -1.89 11.52
N PRO A 81 -14.88 -2.60 12.62
CA PRO A 81 -14.19 -3.84 12.93
C PRO A 81 -14.44 -4.89 11.83
N GLY A 82 -13.46 -5.78 11.63
CA GLY A 82 -13.57 -6.85 10.64
C GLY A 82 -12.30 -6.99 9.80
N LYS A 83 -12.39 -7.77 8.72
CA LYS A 83 -11.28 -8.01 7.78
C LYS A 83 -11.64 -7.46 6.41
N ALA A 84 -10.68 -6.82 5.75
CA ALA A 84 -10.79 -6.41 4.36
C ALA A 84 -9.52 -6.78 3.60
N THR A 85 -9.67 -7.16 2.33
CA THR A 85 -8.55 -7.40 1.44
C THR A 85 -8.31 -6.15 0.60
N LEU A 86 -7.09 -5.62 0.63
CA LEU A 86 -6.65 -4.57 -0.26
C LEU A 86 -5.92 -5.18 -1.46
N THR A 87 -6.35 -4.81 -2.65
CA THR A 87 -5.72 -5.21 -3.92
C THR A 87 -4.94 -4.02 -4.48
N ILE A 88 -3.64 -4.20 -4.65
CA ILE A 88 -2.69 -3.17 -5.08
C ILE A 88 -2.16 -3.57 -6.46
N ARG A 89 -2.27 -2.66 -7.43
CA ARG A 89 -1.73 -2.83 -8.79
C ARG A 89 -1.01 -1.56 -9.22
N ALA A 90 0.04 -1.68 -10.02
CA ALA A 90 0.64 -0.53 -10.70
C ALA A 90 0.76 -0.79 -12.20
N LYS A 91 0.23 0.13 -13.00
CA LYS A 91 0.39 0.08 -14.47
C LYS A 91 1.86 0.34 -14.84
N ALA A 92 2.26 -0.04 -16.05
CA ALA A 92 3.57 0.36 -16.57
C ALA A 92 3.65 1.88 -16.68
N GLY A 93 4.74 2.47 -16.22
CA GLY A 93 5.05 3.89 -16.40
C GLY A 93 6.09 4.11 -17.48
N LYS A 94 6.75 5.27 -17.46
CA LYS A 94 7.79 5.63 -18.43
C LYS A 94 9.03 4.76 -18.22
N ASN A 95 9.44 4.61 -16.97
CA ASN A 95 10.69 3.96 -16.56
C ASN A 95 10.49 2.56 -15.99
N TYR A 96 9.30 2.27 -15.46
CA TYR A 96 9.00 1.00 -14.81
C TYR A 96 7.98 0.16 -15.58
N LYS A 97 8.19 -1.16 -15.58
CA LYS A 97 7.18 -2.13 -16.03
C LYS A 97 5.99 -2.15 -15.06
N ALA A 98 4.89 -2.75 -15.50
CA ALA A 98 3.75 -2.97 -14.62
C ALA A 98 4.14 -3.89 -13.45
N VAL A 99 3.59 -3.61 -12.27
CA VAL A 99 3.77 -4.48 -11.10
C VAL A 99 2.58 -5.42 -11.02
N ALA A 100 2.87 -6.71 -10.87
CA ALA A 100 1.86 -7.73 -10.64
C ALA A 100 0.98 -7.38 -9.43
N GLU A 101 -0.24 -7.88 -9.44
CA GLU A 101 -1.17 -7.64 -8.35
C GLU A 101 -0.63 -8.18 -7.03
N LYS A 102 -0.69 -7.34 -5.99
CA LYS A 102 -0.41 -7.74 -4.61
C LYS A 102 -1.69 -7.58 -3.78
N LYS A 103 -2.06 -8.65 -3.09
CA LYS A 103 -3.14 -8.62 -2.10
C LYS A 103 -2.57 -8.61 -0.70
N ILE A 104 -3.15 -7.79 0.18
CA ILE A 104 -2.88 -7.82 1.61
C ILE A 104 -4.19 -7.85 2.38
N THR A 105 -4.18 -8.47 3.54
CA THR A 105 -5.32 -8.45 4.46
C THR A 105 -5.08 -7.40 5.53
N VAL A 106 -6.08 -6.53 5.73
CA VAL A 106 -6.15 -5.58 6.83
C VAL A 106 -7.19 -6.07 7.82
N THR A 107 -6.76 -6.29 9.06
CA THR A 107 -7.64 -6.64 10.18
C THR A 107 -7.85 -5.41 11.05
N VAL A 108 -9.10 -4.98 11.18
CA VAL A 108 -9.51 -3.87 12.05
C VAL A 108 -10.07 -4.43 13.35
N ARG A 109 -9.36 -4.17 14.44
CA ARG A 109 -9.80 -4.47 15.80
C ARG A 109 -10.79 -3.41 16.28
N PRO A 110 -11.82 -3.77 17.06
CA PRO A 110 -12.71 -2.80 17.66
C PRO A 110 -11.94 -1.85 18.58
N LEU A 111 -12.44 -0.62 18.71
CA LEU A 111 -11.95 0.29 19.74
C LEU A 111 -12.35 -0.29 21.10
N ASN A 112 -11.38 -0.66 21.94
CA ASN A 112 -11.68 -1.08 23.31
C ASN A 112 -12.14 0.15 24.11
N THR A 113 -13.43 0.44 24.11
CA THR A 113 -14.01 1.53 24.91
C THR A 113 -14.45 1.04 26.28
N LYS A 114 -13.51 0.66 27.17
CA LYS A 114 -13.79 0.63 28.62
C LYS A 114 -12.50 0.84 29.43
N SER A 115 -12.33 2.03 29.97
CA SER A 115 -11.68 2.17 31.28
C SER A 115 -12.52 1.38 32.27
N PHE A 116 -11.92 0.38 32.91
CA PHE A 116 -12.54 -0.34 34.03
C PHE A 116 -12.33 0.52 35.28
N THR A 117 -13.36 1.24 35.73
CA THR A 117 -13.30 1.89 37.06
C THR A 117 -14.14 1.05 38.02
N VAL A 118 -13.48 0.25 38.86
CA VAL A 118 -14.13 -0.42 39.98
C VAL A 118 -14.32 0.62 41.09
N LYS A 119 -15.56 0.98 41.41
CA LYS A 119 -15.86 1.65 42.69
C LYS A 119 -16.14 0.56 43.73
N THR A 120 -15.22 0.39 44.67
CA THR A 120 -15.42 -0.53 45.80
C THR A 120 -16.38 0.10 46.81
N GLY A 121 -17.67 -0.23 46.69
CA GLY A 121 -18.69 0.00 47.71
C GLY A 121 -18.96 -1.29 48.49
N LYS A 122 -19.09 -1.21 49.83
CA LYS A 122 -19.29 -2.37 50.70
C LYS A 122 -20.52 -3.19 50.24
N ARG A 123 -20.23 -4.41 49.73
CA ARG A 123 -21.10 -5.60 49.59
C ARG A 123 -21.94 -5.81 48.33
N LYS A 124 -21.88 -5.00 47.27
CA LYS A 124 -22.40 -5.41 45.94
C LYS A 124 -21.53 -4.81 44.82
N ALA A 125 -20.93 -5.66 44.00
CA ALA A 125 -20.27 -5.25 42.76
C ALA A 125 -21.30 -5.29 41.63
N GLU A 126 -21.70 -4.12 41.14
CA GLU A 126 -22.58 -4.01 39.98
C GLU A 126 -21.71 -3.89 38.73
N VAL A 127 -21.78 -4.90 37.86
CA VAL A 127 -20.92 -4.98 36.67
C VAL A 127 -21.74 -4.57 35.45
N SER A 128 -21.46 -3.39 34.89
CA SER A 128 -22.12 -2.90 33.68
C SER A 128 -21.24 -3.07 32.44
N TRP A 129 -21.66 -3.96 31.55
CA TRP A 129 -21.02 -4.19 30.25
C TRP A 129 -21.84 -3.51 29.15
N THR A 130 -21.18 -2.64 28.38
CA THR A 130 -21.62 -2.28 27.04
C THR A 130 -20.82 -3.19 26.12
N PRO A 131 -21.46 -4.13 25.41
CA PRO A 131 -20.74 -5.00 24.50
C PRO A 131 -20.07 -4.14 23.42
N ALA A 132 -18.79 -4.40 23.16
CA ALA A 132 -18.18 -3.94 21.92
C ALA A 132 -19.00 -4.53 20.77
N LYS A 133 -19.27 -3.74 19.72
CA LYS A 133 -19.94 -4.24 18.50
C LYS A 133 -19.08 -5.37 17.91
N SER A 134 -19.39 -6.60 18.31
CA SER A 134 -18.88 -7.82 17.70
C SER A 134 -19.41 -7.83 16.27
N VAL A 135 -18.51 -7.91 15.30
CA VAL A 135 -18.89 -8.27 13.94
C VAL A 135 -18.79 -9.78 13.87
N SER A 136 -19.84 -10.46 14.35
CA SER A 136 -20.05 -11.88 14.02
C SER A 136 -20.67 -11.94 12.63
N THR A 137 -19.88 -12.36 11.65
CA THR A 137 -20.43 -12.82 10.37
C THR A 137 -20.21 -14.32 10.32
N PHE A 138 -21.30 -15.06 10.52
CA PHE A 138 -21.45 -16.45 10.09
C PHE A 138 -21.47 -16.51 8.56
#